data_AF-A0A538RGV5-F1
#
_entry.id   AF-A0A538RGV5-F1
#
_cell.length_a   1.000
_cell.length_b   1.000
_cell.length_c   1.000
_cell.angle_alpha   90.00
_cell.angle_beta   90.00
_cell.angle_gamma   90.00
#
_symmetry.space_group_name_H-M   'P 1'
#
loop_
_entity.id
_entity.type
_entity.pdbx_description
1 polymer ?
#
loop_
_entity_poly.entity_id
_entity_poly.type
_entity_poly.pdbx_seq_one_letter_code
_entity_poly.pdbx_strand_id
1 'polypeptide(L)' 'MARSPADDTGAWNFRDIPRELMRRVKMAAAHEGKTVKDFLIELAQARIDELVRKGILPKSKG' A
#
# COMPACT_ATOMS: atom_id res chain seq x y z
N MET A 1 29.99 0.12 1.01
CA MET A 1 29.21 0.32 2.26
C MET A 1 27.90 -0.42 2.08
N ALA A 2 27.54 -1.33 2.98
CA ALA A 2 26.21 -1.97 2.94
C ALA A 2 25.16 -0.88 3.18
N ARG A 3 24.16 -0.75 2.28
CA ARG A 3 23.03 0.15 2.49
C ARG A 3 22.37 -0.19 3.82
N SER A 4 22.07 0.83 4.61
CA SER A 4 21.30 0.60 5.83
C SER A 4 19.87 0.23 5.42
N PRO A 5 19.14 -0.63 6.15
CA PRO A 5 17.75 -0.99 5.81
C PRO A 5 16.79 0.22 5.72
N ALA A 6 17.20 1.38 6.27
CA ALA A 6 16.50 2.66 6.08
C ALA A 6 16.52 3.16 4.62
N ASP A 7 17.53 2.78 3.83
CA ASP A 7 17.67 3.18 2.41
C ASP A 7 16.67 2.45 1.48
N ASP A 8 15.96 1.43 1.99
CA ASP A 8 15.02 0.60 1.22
C ASP A 8 13.54 0.92 1.51
N THR A 9 13.25 1.89 2.39
CA THR A 9 11.86 2.27 2.73
C THR A 9 11.59 3.74 2.48
N GLY A 10 10.41 4.05 1.93
CA GLY A 10 9.93 5.41 1.70
C GLY A 10 8.74 5.77 2.59
N ALA A 11 8.42 7.06 2.66
CA ALA A 11 7.24 7.57 3.35
C ALA A 11 6.22 8.15 2.35
N TRP A 12 4.95 7.79 2.51
CA TRP A 12 3.85 8.40 1.76
C TRP A 12 3.04 9.32 2.66
N ASN A 13 2.81 10.54 2.18
CA ASN A 13 2.01 11.55 2.87
C ASN A 13 0.71 11.79 2.10
N PHE A 14 -0.40 11.26 2.60
CA PHE A 14 -1.73 11.48 2.04
C PHE A 14 -2.40 12.66 2.74
N ARG A 15 -2.79 13.69 1.98
CA ARG A 15 -3.50 14.88 2.46
C ARG A 15 -4.85 15.02 1.77
N ASP A 16 -5.73 15.81 2.38
CA ASP A 16 -7.05 16.17 1.82
C ASP A 16 -7.95 14.96 1.50
N ILE A 17 -7.79 13.87 2.26
CA ILE A 17 -8.61 12.67 2.10
C ILE A 17 -10.03 12.94 2.60
N PRO A 18 -11.08 12.64 1.81
CA PRO A 18 -12.45 12.81 2.24
C PRO A 18 -12.72 12.08 3.56
N ARG A 19 -13.35 12.77 4.53
CA ARG A 19 -13.61 12.20 5.87
C ARG A 19 -14.40 10.90 5.82
N GLU A 20 -15.37 10.82 4.91
CA GLU A 20 -16.17 9.61 4.74
C GLU A 20 -15.33 8.45 4.21
N LEU A 21 -14.38 8.70 3.31
CA LEU A 21 -13.46 7.67 2.84
C LEU A 21 -12.58 7.17 3.99
N MET A 22 -12.03 8.09 4.80
CA MET A 22 -11.24 7.70 5.98
C MET A 22 -12.04 6.81 6.94
N ARG A 23 -13.32 7.13 7.16
CA ARG A 23 -14.21 6.33 8.02
C ARG A 23 -14.40 4.91 7.47
N ARG A 24 -14.70 4.80 6.18
CA ARG A 24 -14.90 3.49 5.51
C ARG A 24 -13.66 2.63 5.51
N VAL A 25 -12.49 3.21 5.23
CA VAL A 25 -11.21 2.48 5.28
C VAL A 25 -10.92 1.98 6.70
N LYS A 26 -11.18 2.79 7.74
CA LYS A 26 -11.03 2.34 9.13
C LYS A 26 -11.94 1.15 9.47
N MET A 27 -13.19 1.19 9.02
CA MET A 27 -14.14 0.08 9.25
C MET A 27 -13.70 -1.19 8.51
N ALA A 28 -13.26 -1.07 7.25
CA ALA A 28 -12.77 -2.21 6.48
C ALA A 28 -11.52 -2.83 7.12
N ALA A 29 -10.53 -2.00 7.49
CA ALA A 29 -9.33 -2.46 8.17
C ALA A 29 -9.66 -3.16 9.51
N ALA A 30 -10.58 -2.60 10.31
CA ALA A 30 -11.02 -3.22 11.55
C ALA A 30 -11.74 -4.56 11.34
N HIS A 31 -12.58 -4.66 10.31
CA HIS A 31 -13.26 -5.91 9.96
C HIS A 31 -12.28 -7.02 9.60
N GLU A 32 -11.17 -6.68 8.93
CA GLU A 32 -10.09 -7.61 8.58
C GLU A 32 -9.05 -7.82 9.69
N GLY A 33 -9.21 -7.18 10.86
CA GLY A 33 -8.24 -7.28 11.97
C GLY A 33 -6.88 -6.63 11.68
N LYS A 34 -6.85 -5.62 10.79
CA LYS A 34 -5.62 -4.95 10.32
C LYS A 34 -5.54 -3.50 10.77
N THR A 35 -4.33 -2.95 10.77
CA THR A 35 -4.17 -1.49 10.82
C THR A 35 -4.56 -0.87 9.48
N VAL A 36 -4.93 0.42 9.46
CA VAL A 36 -5.19 1.14 8.20
C VAL A 36 -3.97 1.13 7.28
N LYS A 37 -2.75 1.19 7.85
CA LYS A 37 -1.50 1.13 7.10
C LYS A 37 -1.38 -0.21 6.36
N ASP A 38 -1.53 -1.32 7.08
CA ASP A 38 -1.37 -2.65 6.49
C ASP A 38 -2.44 -2.92 5.44
N PHE A 39 -3.70 -2.56 5.73
CA PHE A 39 -4.80 -2.64 4.77
C PHE A 39 -4.48 -1.90 3.46
N LEU A 40 -3.97 -0.67 3.52
CA LEU A 40 -3.64 0.11 2.32
C LEU A 40 -2.41 -0.43 1.57
N ILE A 41 -1.40 -0.92 2.30
CA ILE A 41 -0.21 -1.55 1.69
C ILE A 41 -0.62 -2.82 0.92
N GLU A 42 -1.41 -3.69 1.54
CA GLU A 42 -1.90 -4.91 0.90
C GLU A 42 -2.78 -4.60 -0.32
N LEU A 43 -3.68 -3.62 -0.20
CA LEU A 43 -4.50 -3.17 -1.33
C LEU A 43 -3.64 -2.68 -2.49
N ALA A 44 -2.61 -1.88 -2.20
CA ALA A 44 -1.68 -1.39 -3.21
C ALA A 44 -0.90 -2.55 -3.85
N GLN A 45 -0.35 -3.47 -3.05
CA GLN A 45 0.41 -4.61 -3.55
C GLN A 45 -0.44 -5.51 -4.44
N ALA A 46 -1.64 -5.89 -4.00
CA ALA A 46 -2.57 -6.71 -4.78
C ALA A 46 -2.90 -6.05 -6.14
N ARG A 47 -3.05 -4.72 -6.15
CA ARG A 47 -3.30 -3.99 -7.40
C ARG A 47 -2.09 -3.98 -8.32
N ILE A 48 -0.87 -3.81 -7.78
CA ILE A 48 0.37 -3.88 -8.56
C ILE A 48 0.55 -5.28 -9.15
N ASP A 49 0.36 -6.33 -8.37
CA ASP A 49 0.48 -7.72 -8.83
C ASP A 49 -0.51 -8.02 -9.96
N GLU A 50 -1.74 -7.52 -9.86
CA GLU A 50 -2.73 -7.63 -10.93
C GLU A 50 -2.27 -6.93 -12.22
N LEU A 51 -1.72 -5.72 -12.10
CA LEU A 51 -1.22 -4.96 -13.25
C LEU A 51 0.01 -5.61 -13.89
N VAL A 52 0.89 -6.21 -13.09
CA VAL A 52 2.02 -7.01 -13.57
C VAL A 52 1.53 -8.25 -14.30
N ARG A 53 0.55 -8.97 -13.74
CA ARG A 53 -0.06 -10.15 -14.38
C ARG A 53 -0.70 -9.80 -15.74
N LYS A 54 -1.30 -8.62 -15.85
CA LYS A 54 -1.89 -8.10 -17.10
C LYS A 54 -0.85 -7.58 -18.10
N GLY A 55 0.44 -7.53 -17.72
CA GLY A 55 1.50 -6.97 -18.56
C GLY A 55 1.48 -5.44 -18.67
N ILE A 56 0.70 -4.75 -17.84
CA ILE A 56 0.61 -3.28 -17.83
C ILE A 56 1.83 -2.68 -17.12
N LEU A 57 2.23 -3.29 -16.00
CA LEU A 57 3.45 -2.93 -15.28
C LEU A 57 4.54 -3.99 -15.52
N PRO A 58 5.81 -3.57 -15.55
CA PRO A 58 6.92 -4.51 -15.66
C PRO A 58 7.02 -5.38 -14.40
N LYS A 59 7.50 -6.62 -14.57
CA LYS A 59 7.95 -7.42 -13.42
C LYS A 59 9.15 -6.72 -12.79
N SER A 60 9.14 -6.59 -11.46
CA SER A 60 10.29 -6.04 -10.75
C SER A 60 11.54 -6.84 -11.11
N LYS A 61 12.61 -6.13 -11.50
CA LYS A 61 13.95 -6.72 -11.58
C LYS A 61 14.50 -6.68 -10.15
N GLY A 62 14.11 -7.67 -9.35
CA GLY A 62 14.83 -7.96 -8.11
C GLY A 62 16.24 -8.41 -8.44
#